data_AF-A0AA40NE69-F1
#
_entry.id   AF-A0AA40NE69-F1
#
_cell.length_a   1.000
_cell.length_b   1.000
_cell.length_c   1.000
_cell.angle_alpha   90.00
_cell.angle_beta   90.00
_cell.angle_gamma   90.00
#
_symmetry.space_group_name_H-M   'P 1'
#
loop_
_entity.id
_entity.type
_entity.pdbx_description
1 polymer ?
#
loop_
_entity_poly.entity_id
_entity_poly.type
_entity_poly.pdbx_seq_one_letter_code
_entity_poly.pdbx_strand_id
1 'polypeptide(L)' 'MHINIAWQDVDTVLLDMDGTLLDLAFDNYFWQKLVPETYGAKQGISPQEAQDYIRQQYHAVQHT' A
#
# COMPACT_ATOMS: atom_id res chain seq x y z
N MET A 1 8.91 21.63 3.29
CA MET A 1 7.83 21.33 4.25
C MET A 1 8.47 21.06 5.60
N HIS A 2 8.04 21.73 6.66
CA HIS A 2 8.50 21.46 8.02
C HIS A 2 7.33 20.83 8.75
N ILE A 3 7.42 19.53 9.02
CA ILE A 3 6.38 18.80 9.75
C ILE A 3 6.77 18.87 11.23
N ASN A 4 5.93 19.51 12.04
CA ASN A 4 6.17 19.63 13.47
C ASN A 4 5.42 18.49 14.18
N ILE A 5 6.13 17.40 14.45
CA ILE A 5 5.59 16.20 15.09
C ILE A 5 5.85 16.32 16.59
N ALA A 6 4.81 16.16 17.41
CA ALA A 6 4.91 16.12 18.87
C ALA A 6 5.47 14.76 19.32
N TRP A 7 6.76 14.53 19.07
CA TRP A 7 7.44 13.24 19.32
C TRP A 7 7.30 12.72 20.76
N GLN A 8 7.13 13.62 21.72
CA GLN A 8 6.97 13.29 23.14
C GLN A 8 5.64 12.56 23.43
N ASP A 9 4.66 12.67 22.53
CA ASP A 9 3.34 12.06 22.65
C ASP A 9 3.21 10.77 21.81
N VAL A 10 4.31 10.32 21.18
CA VAL A 10 4.32 9.13 20.30
C VAL A 10 4.92 7.95 21.05
N ASP A 11 4.08 7.00 21.45
CA ASP A 11 4.52 5.80 22.18
C ASP A 11 5.20 4.74 21.29
N THR A 12 4.88 4.72 19.98
CA THR A 12 5.39 3.70 19.05
C THR A 12 5.61 4.30 17.68
N VAL A 13 6.81 4.05 17.14
CA VAL A 13 7.17 4.37 15.77
C VAL A 13 7.40 3.06 15.03
N LEU A 14 6.69 2.87 13.93
CA LEU A 14 6.94 1.75 13.02
C LEU A 14 7.86 2.24 11.91
N LEU A 15 8.94 1.49 11.69
CA LEU A 15 9.91 1.75 10.64
C LEU A 15 9.90 0.57 9.67
N ASP A 16 10.07 0.86 8.37
CA ASP A 16 10.29 -0.14 7.34
C ASP A 16 11.74 -0.68 7.39
N MET A 17 12.04 -1.73 6.63
CA MET A 17 13.32 -2.43 6.60
C MET A 17 14.50 -1.55 6.16
N ASP A 18 14.24 -0.45 5.46
CA ASP A 18 15.22 0.55 5.03
C ASP A 18 15.33 1.76 5.97
N GLY A 19 14.58 1.75 7.09
CA GLY A 19 14.56 2.83 8.08
C GLY A 19 13.63 3.99 7.74
N THR A 20 12.78 3.86 6.72
CA THR A 20 11.72 4.84 6.43
C THR A 20 10.56 4.71 7.42
N LEU A 21 9.85 5.80 7.70
CA LEU A 21 8.66 5.77 8.56
C LEU A 21 7.56 4.97 7.85
N LEU A 22 7.10 3.91 8.48
CA LEU A 22 6.05 3.06 7.92
C LEU A 22 4.69 3.76 8.06
N ASP A 23 4.01 3.97 6.94
CA ASP A 23 2.63 4.45 6.91
C ASP A 23 1.71 3.33 6.41
N LEU A 24 1.17 2.58 7.36
CA LEU A 24 0.25 1.47 7.07
C LEU A 24 -1.03 1.93 6.35
N ALA A 25 -1.49 3.16 6.58
CA ALA A 25 -2.70 3.66 5.91
C ALA A 25 -2.42 3.91 4.43
N PHE A 26 -1.26 4.51 4.13
CA PHE A 26 -0.78 4.69 2.77
C PHE A 26 -0.56 3.34 2.07
N ASP A 27 0.14 2.39 2.71
CA ASP A 27 0.41 1.08 2.13
C ASP A 27 -0.86 0.32 1.77
N ASN A 28 -1.83 0.29 2.70
CA ASN A 28 -3.12 -0.36 2.44
C ASN A 28 -3.87 0.29 1.28
N TYR A 29 -3.93 1.62 1.24
CA TYR A 29 -4.56 2.33 0.14
C TYR A 29 -3.86 2.05 -1.20
N PHE A 30 -2.54 2.18 -1.22
CA PHE A 30 -1.74 2.05 -2.43
C PHE A 30 -1.88 0.65 -3.02
N TRP A 31 -1.58 -0.38 -2.22
CA TRP A 31 -1.52 -1.76 -2.70
C TRP A 31 -2.89 -2.41 -2.90
N GLN A 32 -3.87 -2.12 -2.02
CA GLN A 32 -5.17 -2.80 -2.06
C GLN A 32 -6.21 -2.08 -2.91
N LYS A 33 -6.02 -0.78 -3.21
CA LYS A 33 -7.00 0.02 -3.95
C LYS A 33 -6.41 0.68 -5.19
N LEU A 34 -5.39 1.53 -5.01
CA LEU A 34 -4.89 2.35 -6.12
C LEU A 34 -4.28 1.51 -7.24
N VAL A 35 -3.47 0.49 -6.90
CA VAL A 35 -2.86 -0.41 -7.89
C VAL A 35 -3.92 -1.18 -8.69
N PRO A 36 -4.88 -1.90 -8.07
CA PRO A 36 -6.00 -2.52 -8.80
C PRO A 36 -6.80 -1.55 -9.67
N GLU A 37 -7.18 -0.39 -9.14
CA GLU A 37 -7.98 0.62 -9.88
C GLU A 37 -7.21 1.11 -11.13
N THR A 38 -5.93 1.45 -10.96
CA THR A 38 -5.07 1.95 -12.05
C THR A 38 -4.83 0.87 -13.09
N TYR A 39 -4.59 -0.37 -12.66
CA TYR A 39 -4.43 -1.51 -13.56
C TYR A 39 -5.71 -1.77 -14.36
N GLY A 40 -6.86 -1.82 -13.69
CA GLY A 40 -8.16 -2.04 -14.33
C GLY A 40 -8.49 -0.98 -15.37
N ALA A 41 -8.29 0.29 -15.02
CA ALA A 41 -8.47 1.42 -15.94
C ALA A 41 -7.56 1.33 -17.17
N LYS A 42 -6.30 0.94 -16.99
CA LYS A 42 -5.33 0.79 -18.08
C LYS A 42 -5.65 -0.39 -19.01
N GLN A 43 -6.16 -1.49 -18.46
CA GLN A 43 -6.49 -2.70 -19.23
C GLN A 43 -7.92 -2.69 -19.78
N GLY A 44 -8.77 -1.74 -19.36
CA GLY A 44 -10.17 -1.67 -19.77
C GLY A 44 -11.03 -2.80 -19.21
N ILE A 45 -10.67 -3.36 -18.05
CA ILE A 45 -11.41 -4.43 -17.36
C ILE A 45 -12.20 -3.88 -16.20
N SER A 46 -13.17 -4.65 -15.69
CA SER A 46 -13.97 -4.21 -14.55
C SER A 46 -13.12 -4.08 -13.28
N PRO A 47 -13.52 -3.22 -12.32
CA PRO A 47 -12.82 -3.09 -11.04
C PRO A 47 -12.68 -4.43 -10.30
N GLN A 48 -13.71 -5.28 -10.38
CA GLN A 48 -13.69 -6.59 -9.73
C GLN A 48 -12.66 -7.53 -10.37
N GLU A 49 -12.60 -7.59 -11.71
CA GLU A 49 -11.61 -8.40 -12.42
C GLU A 49 -10.18 -7.93 -12.13
N ALA A 50 -9.97 -6.61 -12.07
CA ALA A 50 -8.68 -6.03 -11.72
C ALA A 50 -8.27 -6.39 -10.28
N GLN A 51 -9.21 -6.29 -9.33
CA GLN A 51 -8.99 -6.65 -7.93
C GLN A 51 -8.60 -8.12 -7.78
N ASP A 52 -9.33 -9.01 -8.47
CA ASP A 52 -9.09 -10.45 -8.43
C ASP A 52 -7.74 -10.81 -9.04
N TYR A 53 -7.42 -10.23 -10.20
CA TYR A 53 -6.15 -10.44 -10.87
C TYR A 53 -4.96 -9.99 -10.03
N ILE A 54 -4.97 -8.75 -9.52
CA ILE A 54 -3.86 -8.20 -8.75
C ILE A 54 -3.66 -8.96 -7.44
N ARG A 55 -4.75 -9.35 -6.76
CA ARG A 55 -4.68 -10.18 -5.57
C ARG A 55 -4.03 -11.54 -5.84
N GLN A 56 -4.32 -12.17 -6.98
CA GLN A 56 -3.64 -13.40 -7.38
C GLN A 56 -2.14 -13.18 -7.58
N GLN A 57 -1.74 -12.05 -8.19
CA GLN A 57 -0.31 -11.73 -8.36
C GLN A 57 0.39 -11.54 -7.02
N TYR A 58 -0.23 -10.85 -6.07
CA TYR A 58 0.33 -10.67 -4.72
C TYR A 58 0.52 -12.01 -4.00
N HIS A 59 -0.47 -12.90 -4.05
CA HIS A 59 -0.34 -14.23 -3.43
C HIS A 59 0.77 -15.08 -4.03
N ALA A 60 1.03 -14.95 -5.34
CA ALA A 60 2.08 -15.69 -6.02
C ALA A 60 3.49 -15.33 -5.54
N VAL A 61 3.70 -14.11 -5.04
CA VAL A 61 5.01 -13.60 -4.56
C VAL A 61 5.11 -13.54 -3.03
N GLN A 62 4.04 -13.80 -2.29
CA GLN A 62 3.99 -13.67 -0.83
C GLN A 62 4.93 -14.65 -0.08
N HIS A 63 5.49 -15.66 -0.75
CA HIS A 63 6.31 -16.71 -0.14
C HIS A 63 7.69 -16.87 -0.79
N THR A 64 8.12 -15.90 -1.61
CA THR A 64 9.45 -15.84 -2.23
C THR A 64 10.27 -14.75 -1.60
#